data_AF-A0A2K1JUY6-F1
#
_entry.id   AF-A0A2K1JUY6-F1
#
_cell.length_a   1.000
_cell.length_b   1.000
_cell.length_c   1.000
_cell.angle_alpha   90.00
_cell.angle_beta   90.00
_cell.angle_gamma   90.00
#
_symmetry.space_group_name_H-M   'P 1'
#
loop_
_entity.id
_entity.type
_entity.pdbx_description
1 polymer ?
#
loop_
_entity_poly.entity_id
_entity_poly.type
_entity_poly.pdbx_seq_one_letter_code
_entity_poly.pdbx_strand_id
1 'polypeptide(L)' 'MDTATEVMKASKRRICEHVVVMRLKEDVDRQQEAEMLDVLWSLQFHFDSIVFLSTGEILLTVDKFTTAS' A
#
# COMPACT_ATOMS: atom_id res chain seq x y z
N MET A 1 -1.91 -20.12 40.97
CA MET A 1 -1.33 -19.42 39.82
C MET A 1 -1.89 -20.10 38.59
N ASP A 2 -2.96 -19.53 38.02
CA ASP A 2 -3.72 -20.11 36.91
C ASP A 2 -3.11 -19.68 35.56
N THR A 3 -2.43 -20.64 34.93
CA THR A 3 -1.80 -20.58 33.61
C THR A 3 -2.80 -20.30 32.46
N ALA A 4 -4.12 -20.33 32.74
CA ALA A 4 -5.17 -20.11 31.75
C ALA A 4 -5.42 -18.63 31.43
N THR A 5 -5.03 -17.70 32.32
CA THR A 5 -5.33 -16.27 32.15
C THR A 5 -4.32 -15.54 31.25
N GLU A 6 -3.15 -16.14 31.00
CA GLU A 6 -2.13 -15.53 30.12
C GLU A 6 -2.41 -15.73 28.62
N VAL A 7 -3.34 -16.61 28.25
CA VAL A 7 -3.64 -16.92 26.83
C VAL A 7 -4.49 -15.82 26.16
N MET A 8 -5.07 -14.89 26.93
CA MET A 8 -6.01 -13.87 26.44
C MET A 8 -5.40 -12.53 26.03
N LYS A 9 -4.18 -12.52 25.48
CA LYS A 9 -3.66 -11.30 24.85
C LYS A 9 -2.73 -11.56 23.67
N ALA A 10 -3.09 -12.50 22.80
CA ALA A 10 -2.71 -12.34 21.40
C ALA A 10 -3.27 -10.96 20.97
N SER A 11 -2.40 -9.94 20.92
CA SER A 11 -2.83 -8.58 20.60
C SER A 11 -3.55 -8.63 19.26
N LYS A 12 -4.85 -8.32 19.24
CA LYS A 12 -5.62 -8.27 18.00
C LYS A 12 -4.85 -7.36 17.03
N ARG A 13 -4.32 -7.93 15.93
CA ARG A 13 -3.59 -7.16 14.93
C ARG A 13 -4.48 -6.01 14.47
N ARG A 14 -4.00 -4.78 14.60
CA ARG A 14 -4.67 -3.59 14.07
C ARG A 14 -4.33 -3.51 12.59
N ILE A 15 -5.34 -3.64 11.74
CA ILE A 15 -5.20 -3.39 10.31
C ILE A 15 -5.47 -1.90 10.10
N CYS A 16 -4.59 -1.23 9.36
CA CYS A 16 -4.78 0.15 8.92
C CYS A 16 -4.70 0.21 7.40
N GLU A 17 -5.43 1.15 6.82
CA GLU A 17 -5.44 1.42 5.39
C GLU A 17 -4.61 2.68 5.12
N HIS A 18 -3.72 2.60 4.13
CA HIS A 18 -2.90 3.71 3.69
C HIS A 18 -3.24 4.04 2.25
N VAL A 19 -3.88 5.20 2.06
CA VAL A 19 -4.22 5.74 0.74
C VAL A 19 -3.17 6.77 0.36
N VAL A 20 -2.42 6.50 -0.71
CA VAL A 20 -1.34 7.38 -1.17
C VAL A 20 -1.66 7.90 -2.57
N VAL A 21 -1.43 9.20 -2.74
CA VAL A 21 -1.65 9.90 -3.99
C VAL A 21 -0.36 10.57 -4.44
N MET A 22 0.09 10.22 -5.64
CA MET A 22 1.31 10.70 -6.26
C MET A 22 1.00 11.36 -7.62
N ARG A 23 1.82 12.35 -7.95
CA ARG A 23 1.86 12.97 -9.27
C ARG A 23 3.23 12.68 -9.87
N LEU A 24 3.25 12.12 -11.09
CA LEU A 24 4.49 11.91 -11.81
C LEU A 24 5.17 13.23 -12.16
N LYS A 25 6.49 13.20 -12.19
CA LYS A 25 7.26 14.32 -12.73
C LYS A 25 7.04 14.40 -14.23
N GLU A 26 7.24 15.58 -14.80
CA GLU A 26 6.97 15.85 -16.21
C GLU A 26 7.93 15.12 -17.17
N ASP A 27 9.07 14.67 -16.66
CA ASP A 27 10.11 13.94 -17.39
C ASP A 27 9.99 12.41 -17.30
N VAL A 28 8.95 11.90 -16.63
CA VAL A 28 8.70 10.45 -16.51
C VAL A 28 7.84 9.98 -17.68
N ASP A 29 8.34 9.00 -18.42
CA ASP A 29 7.59 8.36 -19.50
C ASP A 29 6.73 7.18 -18.99
N ARG A 30 5.89 6.62 -19.88
CA ARG A 30 4.98 5.52 -19.54
C ARG A 30 5.69 4.22 -19.17
N GLN A 31 6.87 3.97 -19.73
CA GLN A 31 7.62 2.76 -19.43
C GLN A 31 8.20 2.85 -18.02
N GLN A 32 8.77 4.00 -17.68
CA GLN A 32 9.27 4.31 -16.35
C GLN A 32 8.13 4.28 -15.31
N GLU A 33 6.97 4.83 -15.64
CA GLU A 33 5.77 4.74 -14.79
C GLU A 33 5.40 3.28 -14.49
N ALA A 34 5.31 2.44 -15.52
CA ALA A 34 4.99 1.03 -15.36
C ALA A 34 6.01 0.28 -14.48
N GLU A 35 7.30 0.55 -14.67
CA GLU A 35 8.37 0.00 -13.84
C GLU A 35 8.28 0.45 -12.39
N MET A 36 7.97 1.73 -12.14
CA MET A 36 7.77 2.27 -10.79
C MET A 36 6.57 1.62 -10.09
N LEU A 37 5.45 1.43 -10.82
CA LEU A 37 4.26 0.77 -10.28
C LEU A 37 4.52 -0.71 -9.97
N ASP A 38 5.28 -1.41 -10.81
CA ASP A 38 5.67 -2.81 -10.57
C ASP A 38 6.55 -2.94 -9.31
N VAL A 39 7.51 -2.03 -9.13
CA VAL A 39 8.33 -1.97 -7.91
C VAL A 39 7.45 -1.76 -6.68
N LEU A 40 6.50 -0.82 -6.71
CA LEU A 40 5.57 -0.59 -5.60
C LEU A 40 4.72 -1.83 -5.31
N TRP A 41 4.20 -2.47 -6.36
CA TRP A 41 3.42 -3.69 -6.25
C TRP A 41 4.23 -4.83 -5.61
N SER A 42 5.53 -4.93 -5.92
CA SER A 42 6.41 -5.96 -5.39
C SER A 42 6.67 -5.85 -3.87
N LEU A 43 6.44 -4.69 -3.26
CA LEU A 43 6.70 -4.48 -1.82
C LEU A 43 5.90 -5.43 -0.95
N GLN A 44 4.71 -5.85 -1.38
CA GLN A 44 3.89 -6.81 -0.62
C GLN A 44 4.58 -8.16 -0.41
N PHE A 45 5.52 -8.56 -1.28
CA PHE A 45 6.29 -9.80 -1.14
C PHE A 45 7.54 -9.64 -0.27
N HIS A 46 7.94 -8.41 0.02
CA HIS A 46 9.13 -8.09 0.80
C HIS A 46 8.80 -7.76 2.26
N PHE A 47 7.56 -7.36 2.56
CA PHE A 47 7.13 -6.94 3.88
C PHE A 47 5.95 -7.77 4.39
N ASP A 48 6.20 -8.64 5.37
CA ASP A 48 5.17 -9.45 6.04
C ASP A 48 4.05 -8.62 6.72
N SER A 49 4.27 -7.32 6.94
CA SER A 49 3.28 -6.40 7.50
C SER A 49 2.27 -5.90 6.47
N ILE A 50 2.55 -6.03 5.17
CA ILE A 50 1.63 -5.64 4.10
C ILE A 50 0.68 -6.81 3.86
N VAL A 51 -0.58 -6.64 4.24
CA VAL A 51 -1.62 -7.66 4.04
C VAL A 51 -2.09 -7.69 2.58
N PHE A 52 -2.16 -6.51 1.95
CA PHE A 52 -2.61 -6.32 0.59
C PHE A 52 -2.07 -4.98 0.07
N LEU A 53 -1.74 -4.93 -1.22
CA LEU A 53 -1.32 -3.70 -1.88
C LEU A 53 -1.84 -3.67 -3.32
N SER A 54 -2.48 -2.55 -3.67
CA SER A 54 -2.94 -2.24 -5.02
C SER A 54 -2.37 -0.92 -5.48
N THR A 55 -2.06 -0.82 -6.77
CA THR A 55 -1.50 0.37 -7.41
C THR A 55 -2.19 0.60 -8.74
N GLY A 56 -2.39 1.85 -9.13
CA GLY A 56 -2.99 2.19 -10.42
C GLY A 56 -3.16 3.68 -10.66
N GLU A 57 -3.59 3.99 -11.89
CA GLU A 57 -3.91 5.35 -12.32
C GLU A 57 -5.28 5.78 -11.78
N ILE A 58 -5.42 7.07 -11.41
CA ILE A 58 -6.74 7.66 -11.19
C ILE A 58 -7.37 7.96 -12.55
N LEU A 59 -8.45 7.25 -12.87
CA LEU A 59 -9.21 7.43 -14.11
C LEU A 59 -10.15 8.65 -14.11
N LEU A 60 -10.50 9.17 -12.92
CA LEU A 60 -11.39 10.31 -12.75
C LEU A 60 -10.61 11.56 -12.36
N THR A 61 -10.78 12.64 -13.11
CA THR A 61 -10.11 13.92 -12.80
C THR A 61 -10.61 14.46 -11.46
N VAL A 62 -9.90 14.14 -10.38
CA VAL A 62 -9.96 14.89 -9.13
C VAL A 62 -8.84 15.91 -9.24
N ASP A 63 -9.20 17.20 -9.35
CA ASP A 63 -8.28 18.31 -9.59
C ASP A 63 -6.86 18.07 -9.02
N LYS A 64 -5.89 17.89 -9.91
CA LYS A 64 -4.42 17.83 -9.68
C LYS A 64 -3.82 16.54 -9.10
N PHE A 65 -4.53 15.42 -9.02
CA PHE A 65 -3.99 14.19 -8.42
C PHE A 65 -4.11 12.98 -9.36
N THR A 66 -3.02 12.21 -9.52
CA THR A 66 -2.87 11.23 -10.62
C THR A 66 -2.91 9.77 -10.19
N THR A 67 -2.74 9.45 -8.90
CA THR A 67 -2.79 8.04 -8.39
C THR A 67 -3.54 7.98 -7.07
N ALA A 68 -4.38 6.96 -6.84
CA ALA A 68 -5.05 6.69 -5.58
C ALA A 68 -4.95 5.19 -5.34
N SER A 69 -4.59 4.80 -4.12
CA SER A 69 -4.53 3.41 -3.66
C SER A 69 -5.58 3.20 -2.58
#